data_AF-A0AAF0QLV9-F1
#
_entry.id   AF-A0AAF0QLV9-F1
#
_cell.length_a   1.000
_cell.length_b   1.000
_cell.length_c   1.000
_cell.angle_alpha   90.00
_cell.angle_beta   90.00
_cell.angle_gamma   90.00
#
_symmetry.space_group_name_H-M   'P 1'
#
loop_
_entity.id
_entity.type
_entity.pdbx_description
1 polymer ?
#
loop_
_entity_poly.entity_id
_entity_poly.type
_entity_poly.pdbx_seq_one_letter_code
_entity_poly.pdbx_strand_id
1 'polypeptide(L)'
;MLLQSSITTIKHNTREIELDSGFTVEDFCLQAIVYIEIFLKTQRVPIIIGWSNSYIEKLVEDPLFMFKYKYDTCFVWIDVKQSILNNRVNIRVDQMVNIGLVDEVRQIFIPDADYTKRIRRSISISEIDIYLREETNKDEDDESKRMLLQSSIINIEHNTHLLILLPT
;
A
#
# COMPACT_ATOMS: atom_id res chain seq x y z
N MET A 1 1.31 -1.19 -7.07
CA MET A 1 1.96 -1.53 -5.78
C MET A 1 0.91 -1.54 -4.67
N LEU A 2 0.46 -2.74 -4.34
CA LEU A 2 -0.55 -2.99 -3.33
C LEU A 2 0.08 -2.95 -1.95
N LEU A 3 -0.05 -1.82 -1.25
CA LEU A 3 0.49 -1.64 0.10
C LEU A 3 -0.66 -1.73 1.11
N GLN A 4 -0.79 -2.90 1.73
CA GLN A 4 -1.32 -2.99 3.08
C GLN A 4 -0.21 -3.43 4.03
N SER A 5 -0.25 -2.87 5.24
CA SER A 5 0.63 -3.13 6.37
C SER A 5 0.93 -4.63 6.51
N SER A 6 2.16 -5.02 6.22
CA SER A 6 2.59 -6.42 6.26
C SER A 6 3.53 -6.63 7.44
N ILE A 7 3.11 -7.41 8.44
CA ILE A 7 3.99 -7.85 9.53
C ILE A 7 4.94 -8.88 8.96
N THR A 8 6.11 -8.43 8.57
CA THR A 8 7.10 -9.27 7.88
C THR A 8 8.42 -9.17 8.60
N THR A 9 9.01 -10.29 9.00
CA THR A 9 10.48 -10.48 8.96
C THR A 9 10.84 -11.98 8.83
N ILE A 10 11.48 -12.30 7.70
CA ILE A 10 12.28 -13.49 7.35
C ILE A 10 11.56 -14.85 7.45
N LYS A 11 10.42 -14.93 6.76
CA LYS A 11 10.03 -16.02 5.84
C LYS A 11 8.98 -15.37 4.93
N HIS A 12 9.21 -15.33 3.61
CA HIS A 12 8.28 -14.73 2.66
C HIS A 12 6.94 -15.47 2.71
N ASN A 13 6.03 -15.06 3.60
CA ASN A 13 4.62 -15.41 3.56
C ASN A 13 3.89 -14.20 2.98
N THR A 14 4.02 -14.03 1.65
CA THR A 14 3.18 -13.13 0.87
C THR A 14 1.74 -13.58 1.09
N ARG A 15 0.95 -12.82 1.84
CA ARG A 15 -0.50 -13.07 1.90
C ARG A 15 -1.09 -12.62 0.57
N GLU A 16 -1.58 -13.57 -0.21
CA GLU A 16 -2.65 -13.32 -1.17
C GLU A 16 -3.90 -12.97 -0.36
N ILE A 17 -4.18 -11.68 -0.21
CA ILE A 17 -5.43 -11.21 0.38
C ILE A 17 -6.47 -11.22 -0.73
N GLU A 18 -7.59 -11.89 -0.51
CA GLU A 18 -8.73 -11.84 -1.40
C GLU A 18 -9.17 -10.37 -1.57
N LEU A 19 -9.18 -9.89 -2.82
CA LEU A 19 -9.31 -8.47 -3.19
C LEU A 19 -10.58 -7.81 -2.59
N ASP A 20 -11.59 -8.60 -2.29
CA ASP A 20 -12.88 -8.18 -1.73
C ASP A 20 -13.10 -8.58 -0.26
N SER A 21 -12.11 -9.15 0.42
CA SER A 21 -12.12 -9.25 1.87
C SER A 21 -11.67 -7.91 2.47
N GLY A 22 -12.47 -7.35 3.39
CA GLY A 22 -12.05 -6.14 4.11
C GLY A 22 -11.02 -6.52 5.17
N PHE A 23 -9.78 -6.05 5.05
CA PHE A 23 -8.79 -6.13 6.12
C PHE A 23 -8.89 -4.86 6.98
N THR A 24 -9.31 -5.04 8.22
CA THR A 24 -9.51 -3.94 9.17
C THR A 24 -8.26 -3.69 10.02
N VAL A 25 -8.26 -2.57 10.75
CA VAL A 25 -7.17 -2.25 11.68
C VAL A 25 -7.18 -3.24 12.86
N GLU A 26 -8.37 -3.69 13.28
CA GLU A 26 -8.55 -4.71 14.30
C GLU A 26 -7.96 -6.05 13.86
N ASP A 27 -8.19 -6.47 12.62
CA ASP A 27 -7.60 -7.69 12.05
C ASP A 27 -6.08 -7.63 12.09
N PHE A 28 -5.50 -6.49 11.70
CA PHE A 28 -4.06 -6.25 11.81
C PHE A 28 -3.57 -6.40 13.24
N CYS A 29 -4.21 -5.73 14.21
CA CYS A 29 -3.73 -5.73 15.59
C CYS A 29 -3.78 -7.14 16.20
N LEU A 30 -4.87 -7.87 15.97
CA LEU A 30 -5.01 -9.25 16.44
C LEU A 30 -3.94 -10.16 15.84
N GLN A 31 -3.71 -10.06 14.53
CA GLN A 31 -2.67 -10.85 13.87
C GLN A 31 -1.26 -10.46 14.33
N ALA A 32 -1.01 -9.17 14.57
CA ALA A 32 0.26 -8.69 15.09
C ALA A 32 0.61 -9.35 16.41
N ILE A 33 -0.32 -9.31 17.36
CA ILE A 33 -0.14 -9.90 18.68
C ILE A 33 0.13 -11.39 18.58
N VAL A 34 -0.65 -12.12 17.76
CA VAL A 34 -0.41 -13.55 17.53
C VAL A 34 1.00 -13.83 17.02
N TYR A 35 1.48 -13.07 16.02
CA TYR A 35 2.82 -13.28 15.48
C TYR A 35 3.92 -12.90 16.46
N ILE A 36 3.77 -11.78 17.19
CA ILE A 36 4.70 -11.36 18.23
C ILE A 36 4.88 -12.49 19.27
N GLU A 37 3.78 -13.04 19.78
CA GLU A 37 3.80 -14.13 20.75
C GLU A 37 4.48 -15.40 20.22
N ILE A 38 4.23 -15.75 18.94
CA ILE A 38 4.91 -16.88 18.29
C ILE A 38 6.43 -16.64 18.24
N PHE A 39 6.85 -15.45 17.81
CA PHE A 39 8.28 -15.14 17.66
C PHE A 39 9.02 -15.07 18.99
N LEU A 40 8.41 -14.47 20.01
CA LEU A 40 8.96 -14.42 21.36
C LEU A 40 9.18 -15.84 21.94
N LYS A 41 8.22 -16.76 21.73
CA LYS A 41 8.36 -18.18 22.13
C LYS A 41 9.51 -18.88 21.40
N THR A 42 9.86 -18.45 20.20
CA THR A 42 11.00 -18.97 19.44
C THR A 42 12.34 -18.27 19.75
N GLN A 43 12.40 -17.45 20.82
CA GLN A 43 13.57 -16.64 21.19
C GLN A 43 14.04 -15.72 20.05
N ARG A 44 13.10 -15.18 19.26
CA ARG A 44 13.38 -14.21 18.20
C ARG A 44 12.82 -12.85 18.60
N VAL A 45 13.45 -11.80 18.08
CA VAL A 45 12.95 -10.41 18.22
C VAL A 45 11.92 -10.16 17.11
N PRO A 46 10.64 -9.89 17.45
CA PRO A 46 9.64 -9.51 16.46
C PRO A 46 9.93 -8.12 15.91
N ILE A 47 9.88 -7.97 14.58
CA ILE A 47 10.02 -6.68 13.90
C ILE A 47 8.75 -6.44 13.09
N ILE A 48 8.08 -5.33 13.37
CA ILE A 48 6.89 -4.88 12.65
C ILE A 48 7.33 -3.79 11.69
N ILE A 49 7.11 -4.00 10.40
CA ILE A 49 7.42 -3.03 9.34
C ILE A 49 6.09 -2.56 8.77
N GLY A 50 5.77 -1.29 9.00
CA GLY A 50 4.50 -0.70 8.58
C GLY A 50 4.72 0.62 7.86
N TRP A 51 3.76 0.98 7.00
CA TRP A 51 3.70 2.27 6.32
C TRP A 51 2.54 3.13 6.83
N SER A 52 1.53 2.53 7.45
CA SER A 52 0.35 3.24 7.95
C SER A 52 0.47 3.49 9.44
N ASN A 53 0.75 4.73 9.83
CA ASN A 53 0.87 5.14 11.24
C ASN A 53 -0.39 4.79 12.03
N SER A 54 -1.58 5.01 11.46
CA SER A 54 -2.85 4.67 12.12
C SER A 54 -2.98 3.22 12.58
N TYR A 55 -2.35 2.27 11.87
CA TYR A 55 -2.36 0.85 12.27
C TYR A 55 -1.41 0.61 13.44
N ILE A 56 -0.23 1.23 13.41
CA ILE A 56 0.75 1.13 14.49
C ILE A 56 0.23 1.83 15.75
N GLU A 57 -0.35 3.02 15.61
CA GLU A 57 -1.00 3.75 16.70
C GLU A 57 -2.10 2.93 17.34
N LYS A 58 -3.02 2.35 16.54
CA LYS A 58 -4.07 1.47 17.07
C LYS A 58 -3.48 0.28 17.84
N LEU A 59 -2.44 -0.36 17.32
CA LEU A 59 -1.81 -1.50 17.99
C LEU A 59 -1.14 -1.09 19.32
N VAL A 60 -0.45 0.03 19.33
CA VAL A 60 0.44 0.46 20.42
C VAL A 60 -0.32 1.21 21.53
N GLU A 61 -1.24 2.09 21.14
CA GLU A 61 -1.93 3.04 22.04
C GLU A 61 -3.29 2.53 22.52
N ASP A 62 -3.94 1.61 21.81
CA ASP A 62 -5.26 1.13 22.21
C ASP A 62 -5.18 0.31 23.52
N PRO A 63 -5.91 0.72 24.57
CA PRO A 63 -5.93 0.01 25.84
C PRO A 63 -6.36 -1.45 25.73
N LEU A 64 -7.14 -1.83 24.72
CA LEU A 64 -7.58 -3.21 24.50
C LEU A 64 -6.42 -4.17 24.33
N PHE A 65 -5.32 -3.72 23.73
CA PHE A 65 -4.15 -4.57 23.49
C PHE A 65 -3.13 -4.52 24.63
N MET A 66 -3.15 -3.45 25.44
CA MET A 66 -2.19 -3.19 26.53
C MET A 66 -0.73 -3.31 26.06
N PHE A 67 -0.45 -2.89 24.82
CA PHE A 67 0.79 -3.24 24.11
C PHE A 67 2.05 -2.79 24.85
N LYS A 68 2.08 -1.51 25.26
CA LYS A 68 3.21 -0.91 26.01
C LYS A 68 3.47 -1.56 27.37
N TYR A 69 2.47 -2.24 27.95
CA TYR A 69 2.63 -2.96 29.20
C TYR A 69 3.20 -4.37 28.98
N LYS A 70 2.86 -5.00 27.85
CA LYS A 70 3.27 -6.38 27.54
C LYS A 70 4.66 -6.47 26.91
N TYR A 71 5.06 -5.46 26.13
CA TYR A 71 6.25 -5.53 25.29
C TYR A 71 7.17 -4.32 25.50
N ASP A 72 8.45 -4.61 25.70
CA ASP A 72 9.51 -3.60 25.60
C ASP A 72 9.73 -3.26 24.12
N THR A 73 9.39 -2.04 23.74
CA THR A 73 9.24 -1.64 22.33
C THR A 73 10.27 -0.58 21.95
N CYS A 74 10.95 -0.78 20.82
CA CYS A 74 11.84 0.21 20.22
C CYS A 74 11.25 0.71 18.90
N PHE A 75 11.13 2.03 18.75
CA PHE A 75 10.70 2.66 17.49
C PHE A 75 11.91 3.17 16.73
N VAL A 76 12.02 2.73 15.47
CA VAL A 76 13.06 3.19 14.55
C VAL A 76 12.40 3.96 13.43
N TRP A 77 12.67 5.27 13.36
CA TRP A 77 12.20 6.12 12.27
C TRP A 77 13.34 6.37 11.28
N ILE A 78 13.10 6.03 10.02
CA ILE A 78 13.96 6.38 8.90
C ILE A 78 13.48 7.71 8.30
N ASP A 79 14.31 8.73 8.37
CA ASP A 79 14.06 10.03 7.74
C ASP A 79 14.99 10.25 6.55
N VAL A 80 14.48 10.91 5.51
CA VAL A 80 15.18 11.17 4.24
C VAL A 80 14.79 12.54 3.72
N LYS A 81 15.77 13.30 3.21
CA LYS A 81 15.52 14.60 2.56
C LYS A 81 14.43 14.48 1.49
N GLN A 82 13.46 15.40 1.52
CA GLN A 82 12.32 15.40 0.60
C GLN A 82 12.72 15.32 -0.88
N SER A 83 13.78 16.03 -1.30
CA SER A 83 14.25 16.00 -2.68
C SER A 83 14.76 14.62 -3.12
N ILE A 84 15.44 13.90 -2.23
CA ILE A 84 15.92 12.54 -2.49
C ILE A 84 14.75 11.58 -2.57
N LEU A 85 13.78 11.72 -1.65
CA LEU A 85 12.60 10.89 -1.62
C LEU A 85 11.73 11.10 -2.86
N ASN A 86 11.53 12.36 -3.28
CA ASN A 86 10.82 12.68 -4.50
C ASN A 86 11.46 12.04 -5.73
N ASN A 87 12.78 12.18 -5.88
CA ASN A 87 13.48 11.54 -7.01
C ASN A 87 13.33 10.01 -7.02
N ARG A 88 13.34 9.38 -5.84
CA ARG A 88 13.12 7.93 -5.72
C ARG A 88 11.70 7.51 -6.05
N VAL A 89 10.70 8.33 -5.74
CA VAL A 89 9.30 8.07 -6.11
C VAL A 89 9.18 7.97 -7.63
N ASN A 90 9.66 8.97 -8.37
CA ASN A 90 9.57 9.00 -9.83
C ASN A 90 10.24 7.76 -10.44
N ILE A 91 11.48 7.49 -10.03
CA ILE A 91 12.22 6.29 -10.48
C ILE A 91 11.43 5.00 -10.19
N ARG A 92 10.79 4.90 -9.02
CA ARG A 92 10.01 3.71 -8.66
C ARG A 92 8.73 3.60 -9.49
N VAL A 93 8.04 4.71 -9.78
CA VAL A 93 6.84 4.70 -10.62
C VAL A 93 7.20 4.28 -12.05
N ASP A 94 8.28 4.83 -12.61
CA ASP A 94 8.81 4.41 -13.91
C ASP A 94 9.12 2.90 -13.93
N GLN A 95 9.79 2.40 -12.90
CA GLN A 95 10.08 0.97 -12.77
C GLN A 95 8.80 0.12 -12.68
N MET A 96 7.81 0.56 -11.90
CA MET A 96 6.53 -0.13 -11.78
C MET A 96 5.83 -0.24 -13.14
N VAL A 97 5.76 0.86 -13.90
CA VAL A 97 5.18 0.86 -15.24
C VAL A 97 5.94 -0.10 -16.16
N ASN A 98 7.27 -0.04 -16.17
CA ASN A 98 8.12 -0.90 -17.01
C ASN A 98 8.02 -2.39 -16.68
N ILE A 99 7.74 -2.74 -15.42
CA ILE A 99 7.59 -4.15 -14.98
C ILE A 99 6.18 -4.70 -15.25
N GLY A 100 5.22 -3.85 -15.64
CA GLY A 100 3.87 -4.26 -16.03
C GLY A 100 2.76 -3.82 -15.09
N LEU A 101 2.88 -2.66 -14.43
CA LEU A 101 1.83 -2.12 -13.57
C LEU A 101 0.45 -2.09 -14.26
N VAL A 102 0.39 -1.65 -15.52
CA VAL A 102 -0.87 -1.55 -16.26
C VAL A 102 -1.50 -2.93 -16.43
N ASP A 103 -0.69 -3.94 -16.73
CA ASP A 103 -1.16 -5.33 -16.90
C ASP A 103 -1.61 -5.94 -15.58
N GLU A 104 -0.92 -5.65 -14.47
CA GLU A 104 -1.34 -6.05 -13.12
C GLU A 104 -2.72 -5.45 -12.78
N VAL A 105 -2.92 -4.15 -13.00
CA VAL A 105 -4.19 -3.49 -12.68
C VAL A 105 -5.31 -3.99 -13.60
N ARG A 106 -5.01 -4.22 -14.88
CA ARG A 106 -5.99 -4.75 -15.85
C ARG A 106 -6.51 -6.13 -15.45
N GLN A 107 -5.69 -6.98 -14.84
CA GLN A 107 -6.12 -8.31 -14.36
C GLN A 107 -7.16 -8.26 -13.24
N ILE A 108 -7.21 -7.17 -12.47
CA ILE A 108 -8.13 -6.99 -11.33
C ILE A 108 -9.20 -5.93 -11.61
N PHE A 109 -9.26 -5.42 -12.84
CA PHE A 109 -10.18 -4.36 -13.24
C PHE A 109 -11.61 -4.87 -13.32
N ILE A 110 -12.54 -4.14 -12.69
CA ILE A 110 -13.97 -4.43 -12.73
C ILE A 110 -14.69 -3.12 -13.06
N PRO A 111 -15.30 -2.99 -14.25
CA PRO A 111 -15.90 -1.74 -14.72
C PRO A 111 -16.85 -1.10 -13.70
N ASP A 112 -17.74 -1.87 -13.08
CA ASP A 112 -18.77 -1.31 -12.20
C ASP A 112 -18.41 -1.34 -10.70
N ALA A 113 -17.14 -1.59 -10.35
CA ALA A 113 -16.71 -1.63 -8.96
C ALA A 113 -16.46 -0.22 -8.36
N ASP A 114 -16.55 -0.14 -7.03
CA ASP A 114 -16.26 1.08 -6.27
C ASP A 114 -14.76 1.15 -5.93
N TYR A 115 -14.04 2.04 -6.62
CA TYR A 115 -12.59 2.23 -6.45
C TYR A 115 -12.19 3.11 -5.27
N THR A 116 -13.15 3.55 -4.45
CA THR A 116 -12.86 4.27 -3.20
C THR A 116 -12.62 3.32 -2.01
N LYS A 117 -12.83 2.02 -2.21
CA LYS A 117 -12.84 1.02 -1.13
C LYS A 117 -11.68 0.05 -1.21
N ARG A 118 -11.22 -0.36 -0.02
CA ARG A 118 -10.29 -1.48 0.19
C ARG A 118 -9.05 -1.35 -0.71
N ILE A 119 -8.69 -2.43 -1.39
CA ILE A 119 -7.52 -2.52 -2.23
C ILE A 119 -7.60 -1.58 -3.44
N ARG A 120 -8.82 -1.28 -3.92
CA ARG A 120 -9.04 -0.40 -5.07
C ARG A 120 -8.74 1.07 -4.78
N ARG A 121 -8.67 1.46 -3.49
CA ARG A 121 -8.18 2.78 -3.04
C ARG A 121 -6.67 2.96 -3.25
N SER A 122 -5.92 1.91 -3.57
CA SER A 122 -4.49 2.04 -3.88
C SER A 122 -4.29 3.07 -4.99
N ILE A 123 -3.40 4.05 -4.78
CA ILE A 123 -3.12 5.15 -5.72
C ILE A 123 -2.92 4.61 -7.15
N SER A 124 -2.08 3.58 -7.31
CA SER A 124 -1.82 3.03 -8.65
C SER A 124 -3.04 2.35 -9.27
N ILE A 125 -3.95 1.79 -8.47
CA ILE A 125 -5.16 1.15 -9.00
C ILE A 125 -6.18 2.22 -9.38
N SER A 126 -6.41 3.22 -8.52
CA SER A 126 -7.39 4.27 -8.77
C SER A 126 -7.03 5.11 -10.00
N GLU A 127 -5.75 5.46 -10.19
CA GLU A 127 -5.35 6.26 -11.36
C GLU A 127 -5.39 5.47 -12.67
N ILE A 128 -5.04 4.18 -12.64
CA ILE A 128 -5.08 3.32 -13.84
C ILE A 128 -6.51 2.89 -14.18
N ASP A 129 -7.40 2.75 -13.19
CA ASP A 129 -8.83 2.51 -13.43
C ASP A 129 -9.47 3.58 -14.32
N ILE A 130 -9.13 4.86 -14.09
CA ILE A 130 -9.60 5.97 -14.92
C ILE A 130 -9.20 5.75 -16.39
N TYR A 131 -7.94 5.38 -16.65
CA TYR A 131 -7.46 5.05 -17.99
C TYR A 131 -8.18 3.83 -18.58
N LEU A 132 -8.34 2.75 -17.82
CA LEU A 132 -8.94 1.50 -18.31
C LEU A 132 -10.42 1.66 -18.66
N ARG A 133 -11.15 2.57 -17.99
CA ARG A 133 -12.54 2.91 -18.35
C ARG A 133 -12.62 3.53 -19.73
N GLU A 134 -11.78 4.54 -20.00
CA GLU A 134 -11.76 5.23 -21.29
C GLU A 134 -11.16 4.37 -22.41
N GLU A 135 -10.20 3.48 -22.10
CA GLU A 135 -9.63 2.54 -23.08
C GLU A 135 -10.71 1.66 -23.75
N THR A 136 -11.77 1.32 -23.02
CA THR A 136 -12.89 0.52 -23.54
C THR A 136 -13.81 1.30 -24.51
N ASN A 137 -13.67 2.62 -24.58
CA ASN A 137 -14.40 3.46 -25.51
C ASN A 137 -13.83 3.29 -26.93
N LYS A 138 -14.68 2.85 -27.86
CA LYS A 138 -14.29 2.56 -29.25
C LYS A 138 -14.12 3.82 -30.10
N ASP A 139 -14.62 4.96 -29.61
CA ASP A 139 -14.61 6.22 -30.35
C ASP A 139 -13.31 7.02 -30.14
N GLU A 140 -12.49 6.64 -29.17
CA GLU A 140 -11.21 7.30 -28.90
C GLU A 140 -10.06 6.75 -29.78
N ASP A 141 -9.30 7.69 -30.35
CA ASP A 141 -8.09 7.39 -31.12
C ASP A 141 -6.91 6.96 -30.23
N ASP A 142 -5.91 6.33 -30.85
CA ASP A 142 -4.73 5.79 -30.17
C ASP A 142 -3.84 6.86 -29.51
N GLU A 143 -3.84 8.09 -30.03
CA GLU A 143 -3.07 9.21 -29.47
C GLU A 143 -3.72 9.71 -28.17
N SER A 144 -5.04 9.87 -28.18
CA SER A 144 -5.85 10.22 -27.01
C SER A 144 -5.66 9.21 -25.88
N LYS A 145 -5.71 7.91 -26.18
CA LYS A 145 -5.45 6.83 -25.20
C LYS A 145 -4.06 6.90 -24.59
N ARG A 146 -3.03 7.21 -25.39
CA ARG A 146 -1.66 7.39 -24.89
C ARG A 146 -1.54 8.59 -23.96
N MET A 147 -2.20 9.70 -24.27
CA MET A 147 -2.21 10.88 -23.41
C MET A 147 -2.90 10.60 -22.08
N LEU A 148 -4.01 9.87 -22.08
CA LEU A 148 -4.70 9.45 -20.85
C LEU A 148 -3.81 8.58 -19.98
N LEU A 149 -3.13 7.57 -20.57
CA LEU A 149 -2.20 6.73 -19.82
C LEU A 149 -1.06 7.54 -19.20
N GLN A 150 -0.48 8.48 -19.97
CA GLN A 150 0.56 9.37 -19.45
C GLN A 150 0.04 10.24 -18.30
N SER A 151 -1.17 10.78 -18.43
CA SER A 151 -1.81 11.55 -17.36
C SER A 151 -2.02 10.72 -16.10
N SER A 152 -2.49 9.47 -16.22
CA SER A 152 -2.63 8.56 -15.09
C SER A 152 -1.29 8.29 -14.39
N ILE A 153 -0.20 8.09 -15.15
CA ILE A 153 1.14 7.88 -14.56
C ILE A 153 1.61 9.13 -13.80
N ILE A 154 1.44 10.32 -14.37
CA ILE A 154 1.79 11.59 -13.70
C ILE A 154 0.98 11.75 -12.41
N ASN A 155 -0.30 11.39 -12.42
CA ASN A 155 -1.12 11.44 -11.21
C ASN A 155 -0.65 10.44 -10.15
N ILE A 156 -0.16 9.26 -10.52
CA ILE A 156 0.43 8.31 -9.57
C ILE A 156 1.64 8.93 -8.87
N GLU A 157 2.54 9.57 -9.62
CA GLU A 157 3.68 10.29 -9.05
C GLU A 157 3.20 11.39 -8.10
N HIS A 158 2.31 12.26 -8.58
CA HIS A 158 1.77 13.39 -7.82
C HIS A 158 1.12 12.94 -6.51
N ASN A 159 0.19 11.98 -6.56
CA ASN A 159 -0.51 11.47 -5.39
C ASN A 159 0.43 10.73 -4.43
N THR A 160 1.48 10.08 -4.94
CA THR A 160 2.51 9.46 -4.10
C THR A 160 3.35 10.52 -3.38
N HIS A 161 3.70 11.63 -4.04
CA HIS A 161 4.36 12.76 -3.37
C HIS A 161 3.48 13.39 -2.30
N LEU A 162 2.18 13.59 -2.58
CA LEU A 162 1.23 14.11 -1.60
C LEU A 162 1.17 13.21 -0.37
N LEU A 163 1.06 11.89 -0.56
CA LEU A 163 1.02 10.93 0.55
C LEU A 163 2.25 11.04 1.46
N ILE A 164 3.42 11.31 0.89
CA ILE A 164 4.68 11.47 1.63
C ILE A 164 4.74 12.81 2.39
N LEU A 165 4.11 13.86 1.86
CA LEU A 165 4.12 15.20 2.45
C LEU A 165 3.08 15.37 3.56
N LEU A 166 2.04 14.56 3.58
CA LEU A 166 1.01 14.63 4.61
C LEU A 166 1.60 14.17 5.96
N PRO A 167 1.48 14.97 7.04
CA PRO A 167 1.78 14.48 8.37
C PRO A 167 0.83 13.30 8.66
N THR A 168 1.42 12.13 8.88
CA THR A 168 0.72 10.86 9.12
C THR A 168 0.71 10.50 10.58
#